data_AF-A0A954R4H1-F1
#
_entry.id   AF-A0A954R4H1-F1
#
_cell.length_a   1.000
_cell.length_b   1.000
_cell.length_c   1.000
_cell.angle_alpha   90.00
_cell.angle_beta   90.00
_cell.angle_gamma   90.00
#
_symmetry.space_group_name_H-M   'P 1'
#
loop_
_entity.id
_entity.type
_entity.pdbx_description
1 polymer ?
#
loop_
_entity_poly.entity_id
_entity_poly.type
_entity_poly.pdbx_seq_one_letter_code
_entity_poly.pdbx_strand_id
1 'polypeptide(L)'
;CGACSGFHCLVSSGTSSKQVACERDAQAVGYGAMLLESALAIIVILACTAGVGMGAIQKTSVSGTGAAGTVDYQWVLGSDGQPLKGRQAWRSYYRAGEDGGWSKQNLQKNLAAFIEGGANFLTAIGVPLKLGVGIVAVLVASFAATTLDTATRLQRYVIQELGGSLHLPTKNKYVATSLAVGVGGAIAIFAGDKPGAGGLMLWPLFGATNQLLAGLAMMVATFYLWRRNKTIAFLAIPTLLMMMVPGWAMTYDLVNNWIPQGKILLSIFGIGILGLQAWMFVEAALVWRRARGVLEPQLEPLPGPIIKPLIS
;
A
#
# COMPACT_ATOMS: atom_id res chain seq x y z
N CYS A 1 0.26 -7.54 3.46
CA CYS A 1 0.98 -6.37 4.05
C CYS A 1 2.22 -6.77 4.84
N GLY A 2 2.28 -7.97 5.47
CA GLY A 2 3.49 -8.45 6.15
C GLY A 2 4.53 -9.04 5.20
N ALA A 3 5.81 -8.85 5.53
CA ALA A 3 7.07 -9.34 4.92
C ALA A 3 7.80 -8.43 3.91
N CYS A 4 7.17 -7.96 2.82
CA CYS A 4 7.84 -7.05 1.86
C CYS A 4 6.89 -5.93 1.43
N SER A 5 6.92 -4.80 2.15
CA SER A 5 6.10 -3.63 1.82
C SER A 5 6.97 -2.40 1.74
N GLY A 6 7.11 -1.86 0.52
CA GLY A 6 7.82 -0.60 0.31
C GLY A 6 7.22 0.55 1.09
N PHE A 7 5.91 0.54 1.31
CA PHE A 7 5.25 1.52 2.16
C PHE A 7 5.75 1.50 3.61
N HIS A 8 5.93 0.31 4.22
CA HIS A 8 6.51 0.22 5.56
C HIS A 8 7.94 0.76 5.61
N CYS A 9 8.74 0.49 4.56
CA CYS A 9 10.08 1.05 4.44
C CYS A 9 10.09 2.58 4.29
N LEU A 10 9.13 3.15 3.55
CA LEU A 10 8.96 4.60 3.43
C LEU A 10 8.53 5.24 4.75
N VAL A 11 7.59 4.61 5.47
CA VAL A 11 7.14 5.10 6.77
C VAL A 11 8.29 5.04 7.78
N SER A 12 9.00 3.92 7.88
CA SER A 12 10.08 3.75 8.87
C SER A 12 11.25 4.71 8.63
N SER A 13 11.64 4.91 7.37
CA SER A 13 12.73 5.84 6.99
C SER A 13 12.32 7.32 7.01
N GLY A 14 11.05 7.64 6.75
CA GLY A 14 10.56 9.01 6.70
C GLY A 14 10.05 9.56 8.04
N THR A 15 9.68 8.69 8.99
CA THR A 15 9.08 9.09 10.27
C THR A 15 9.85 8.52 11.48
N SER A 16 9.87 7.21 11.68
CA SER A 16 10.44 6.58 12.88
C SER A 16 11.93 6.91 13.07
N SER A 17 12.72 6.85 12.00
CA SER A 17 14.15 7.21 12.03
C SER A 17 14.41 8.66 12.45
N LYS A 18 13.47 9.57 12.18
CA LYS A 18 13.56 11.00 12.53
C LYS A 18 13.00 11.30 13.93
N GLN A 19 12.35 10.33 14.57
CA GLN A 19 11.76 10.44 15.91
C GLN A 19 12.63 9.84 17.01
N VAL A 20 13.61 9.00 16.67
CA VAL A 20 14.57 8.41 17.61
C VAL A 20 15.87 9.23 17.64
N ALA A 21 16.45 9.42 18.82
CA ALA A 21 17.70 10.18 18.96
C ALA A 21 18.92 9.30 18.64
N CYS A 22 18.87 8.01 18.99
CA CYS A 22 19.86 7.02 18.60
C CYS A 22 19.25 5.65 18.29
N GLU A 23 20.03 4.76 17.66
CA GLU A 23 19.59 3.41 17.28
C GLU A 23 19.08 2.60 18.48
N ARG A 24 19.63 2.82 19.67
CA ARG A 24 19.24 2.11 20.91
C ARG A 24 17.87 2.53 21.44
N ASP A 25 17.34 3.68 21.00
CA ASP A 25 16.00 4.14 21.39
C ASP A 25 14.90 3.44 20.56
N ALA A 26 15.27 2.80 19.45
CA ALA A 26 14.33 2.06 18.63
C ALA A 26 13.88 0.77 19.34
N GLN A 27 12.57 0.56 19.40
CA GLN A 27 12.01 -0.69 19.92
C GLN A 27 12.34 -1.85 18.98
N ALA A 28 12.67 -3.01 19.54
CA ALA A 28 12.99 -4.20 18.76
C ALA A 28 11.71 -4.74 18.07
N VAL A 29 11.58 -4.50 16.77
CA VAL A 29 10.57 -5.14 15.93
C VAL A 29 11.21 -6.35 15.25
N GLY A 30 11.04 -7.51 15.86
CA GLY A 30 11.64 -8.77 15.41
C GLY A 30 10.84 -9.49 14.33
N TYR A 31 11.48 -10.48 13.71
CA TYR A 31 10.86 -11.40 12.74
C TYR A 31 9.54 -12.03 13.24
N GLY A 32 9.44 -12.32 14.54
CA GLY A 32 8.22 -12.87 15.15
C GLY A 32 6.99 -11.95 15.01
N ALA A 33 7.17 -10.63 15.10
CA ALA A 33 6.07 -9.68 14.91
C ALA A 33 5.55 -9.72 13.45
N MET A 34 6.46 -9.79 12.48
CA MET A 34 6.11 -9.89 11.05
C MET A 34 5.37 -11.20 10.72
N LEU A 35 5.74 -12.31 11.39
CA LEU A 35 5.03 -13.58 11.26
C LEU A 35 3.61 -13.50 11.82
N LEU A 36 3.42 -12.86 12.97
CA LEU A 36 2.09 -12.67 13.56
C LEU A 36 1.19 -11.79 12.68
N GLU A 37 1.72 -10.70 12.11
CA GLU A 37 0.99 -9.88 11.15
C GLU A 37 0.57 -10.67 9.90
N SER A 38 1.47 -11.53 9.41
CA SER A 38 1.20 -12.37 8.24
C SER A 38 0.15 -13.44 8.55
N ALA A 39 0.23 -14.08 9.72
CA ALA A 39 -0.76 -15.04 10.19
C ALA A 39 -2.13 -14.39 10.36
N LEU A 40 -2.20 -13.20 10.99
CA LEU A 40 -3.43 -12.42 11.13
C LEU A 40 -4.02 -12.08 9.76
N ALA A 41 -3.20 -11.63 8.80
CA ALA A 41 -3.67 -11.31 7.45
C ALA A 41 -4.28 -12.53 6.75
N ILE A 42 -3.67 -13.71 6.87
CA ILE A 42 -4.21 -14.96 6.31
C ILE A 42 -5.56 -15.30 6.96
N ILE A 43 -5.64 -15.24 8.30
CA ILE A 43 -6.88 -15.50 9.03
C ILE A 43 -7.99 -14.54 8.59
N VAL A 44 -7.68 -13.25 8.45
CA VAL A 44 -8.66 -12.24 7.99
C VAL A 44 -9.13 -12.52 6.56
N ILE A 45 -8.24 -12.90 5.65
CA ILE A 45 -8.61 -13.27 4.27
C ILE A 45 -9.53 -14.49 4.28
N LEU A 46 -9.16 -15.55 5.02
CA LEU A 46 -9.97 -16.76 5.16
C LEU A 46 -11.33 -16.47 5.79
N ALA A 47 -11.36 -15.62 6.82
CA ALA A 47 -12.59 -15.17 7.44
C ALA A 47 -13.45 -14.46 6.41
N CYS A 48 -13.02 -13.32 5.85
CA CYS A 48 -13.83 -12.56 4.88
C CYS A 48 -14.31 -13.41 3.70
N THR A 49 -13.47 -14.28 3.15
CA THR A 49 -13.86 -15.18 2.04
C THR A 49 -14.87 -16.25 2.46
N ALA A 50 -14.75 -16.82 3.66
CA ALA A 50 -15.78 -17.71 4.23
C ALA A 50 -17.07 -16.94 4.54
N GLY A 51 -16.93 -15.70 5.02
CA GLY A 51 -18.02 -14.77 5.30
C GLY A 51 -18.88 -14.53 4.07
N VAL A 52 -18.28 -14.30 2.89
CA VAL A 52 -19.03 -14.19 1.62
C VAL A 52 -19.88 -15.44 1.34
N GLY A 53 -19.44 -16.63 1.77
CA GLY A 53 -20.20 -17.87 1.69
C GLY A 53 -21.34 -17.99 2.70
N MET A 54 -21.38 -17.19 3.77
CA MET A 54 -22.44 -17.23 4.78
C MET A 54 -23.75 -16.57 4.32
N GLY A 55 -23.67 -15.72 3.29
CA GLY A 55 -24.84 -15.08 2.70
C GLY A 55 -24.43 -14.08 1.61
N ALA A 56 -25.06 -14.18 0.44
CA ALA A 56 -24.88 -13.17 -0.59
C ALA A 56 -25.71 -11.93 -0.24
N ILE A 57 -25.09 -10.73 -0.26
CA ILE A 57 -25.75 -9.48 0.08
C ILE A 57 -26.03 -8.69 -1.19
N GLN A 58 -27.22 -8.12 -1.29
CA GLN A 58 -27.58 -7.13 -2.31
C GLN A 58 -27.82 -5.77 -1.67
N LYS A 59 -27.26 -4.75 -2.32
CA LYS A 59 -27.46 -3.33 -1.97
C LYS A 59 -28.65 -2.78 -2.74
N THR A 60 -29.68 -2.33 -2.04
CA THR A 60 -30.88 -1.71 -2.64
C THR A 60 -30.99 -0.26 -2.20
N SER A 61 -31.13 0.66 -3.16
CA SER A 61 -31.37 2.07 -2.88
C SER A 61 -32.84 2.28 -2.54
N VAL A 62 -33.14 2.68 -1.30
CA VAL A 62 -34.53 2.82 -0.81
C VAL A 62 -35.07 4.22 -1.08
N SER A 63 -34.26 5.29 -0.99
CA SER A 63 -34.67 6.66 -1.31
C SER A 63 -33.48 7.59 -1.57
N GLY A 64 -33.54 8.41 -2.63
CA GLY A 64 -32.53 9.42 -3.00
C GLY A 64 -31.41 8.93 -3.93
N THR A 65 -30.95 9.80 -4.84
CA THR A 65 -29.78 9.54 -5.72
C THR A 65 -28.52 10.16 -5.11
N GLY A 66 -27.44 9.38 -5.02
CA GLY A 66 -26.11 9.86 -4.57
C GLY A 66 -25.70 9.44 -3.15
N ALA A 67 -24.67 10.11 -2.61
CA ALA A 67 -24.03 9.77 -1.33
C ALA A 67 -24.91 9.99 -0.08
N ALA A 68 -26.04 10.67 -0.22
CA ALA A 68 -27.03 10.93 0.83
C ALA A 68 -28.27 10.00 0.76
N GLY A 69 -28.30 9.06 -0.18
CA GLY A 69 -29.42 8.12 -0.33
C GLY A 69 -29.46 7.09 0.80
N THR A 70 -30.66 6.76 1.28
CA THR A 70 -30.85 5.67 2.24
C THR A 70 -30.65 4.34 1.52
N VAL A 71 -29.64 3.60 1.95
CA VAL A 71 -29.32 2.26 1.45
C VAL A 71 -29.87 1.22 2.40
N ASP A 72 -30.43 0.16 1.83
CA ASP A 72 -30.76 -1.06 2.56
C ASP A 72 -29.95 -2.24 2.04
N TYR A 73 -29.70 -3.20 2.94
CA TYR A 73 -28.89 -4.38 2.68
C TYR A 73 -29.74 -5.60 2.99
N GLN A 74 -29.95 -6.43 1.97
CA GLN A 74 -30.78 -7.62 2.08
C GLN A 74 -30.01 -8.83 1.55
N TRP A 75 -30.35 -9.99 2.07
CA TRP A 75 -29.80 -11.24 1.56
C TRP A 75 -30.41 -11.58 0.21
N VAL A 76 -29.58 -12.03 -0.72
CA VAL A 76 -30.05 -12.61 -1.98
C VAL A 76 -30.69 -13.96 -1.66
N LEU A 77 -31.95 -14.10 -2.06
CA LEU A 77 -32.71 -15.33 -1.87
C LEU A 77 -32.50 -16.27 -3.07
N GLY A 78 -32.41 -17.57 -2.79
CA GLY A 78 -32.43 -18.63 -3.78
C GLY A 78 -33.84 -18.91 -4.30
N SER A 79 -33.94 -19.87 -5.22
CA SER A 79 -35.22 -20.36 -5.76
C SER A 79 -36.15 -20.96 -4.71
N ASP A 80 -35.61 -21.29 -3.54
CA ASP A 80 -36.30 -21.83 -2.36
C ASP A 80 -36.80 -20.73 -1.40
N GLY A 81 -36.57 -19.46 -1.71
CA GLY A 81 -36.92 -18.33 -0.85
C GLY A 81 -36.02 -18.17 0.38
N GLN A 82 -34.95 -18.96 0.51
CA GLN A 82 -33.97 -18.87 1.59
C GLN A 82 -32.73 -18.09 1.15
N PRO A 83 -32.00 -17.43 2.08
CA PRO A 83 -30.74 -16.79 1.74
C PRO A 83 -29.75 -17.77 1.10
N LEU A 84 -29.13 -17.36 -0.01
CA LEU A 84 -28.06 -18.14 -0.64
C LEU A 84 -26.92 -18.36 0.35
N LYS A 85 -26.46 -19.61 0.49
CA LYS A 85 -25.36 -19.99 1.40
C LYS A 85 -24.36 -20.92 0.74
N GLY A 86 -23.21 -21.08 1.40
CA GLY A 86 -22.11 -21.96 1.01
C GLY A 86 -21.59 -21.64 -0.39
N ARG A 87 -21.43 -22.69 -1.20
CA ARG A 87 -20.83 -22.58 -2.54
C ARG A 87 -21.64 -21.73 -3.50
N GLN A 88 -22.96 -21.67 -3.35
CA GLN A 88 -23.84 -20.87 -4.22
C GLN A 88 -23.64 -19.37 -3.97
N ALA A 89 -23.64 -18.94 -2.70
CA ALA A 89 -23.33 -17.57 -2.33
C ALA A 89 -21.92 -17.16 -2.81
N TRP A 90 -20.92 -18.00 -2.55
CA TRP A 90 -19.54 -17.74 -2.97
C TRP A 90 -19.41 -17.60 -4.49
N ARG A 91 -20.07 -18.48 -5.26
CA ARG A 91 -20.06 -18.42 -6.74
C ARG A 91 -20.85 -17.23 -7.27
N SER A 92 -21.93 -16.82 -6.63
CA SER A 92 -22.67 -15.62 -7.04
C SER A 92 -21.81 -14.37 -6.98
N TYR A 93 -20.90 -14.30 -6.00
CA TYR A 93 -19.97 -13.18 -5.82
C TYR A 93 -18.75 -13.27 -6.75
N TYR A 94 -18.02 -14.39 -6.68
CA TYR A 94 -16.75 -14.53 -7.40
C TYR A 94 -16.91 -14.92 -8.88
N ARG A 95 -18.09 -15.45 -9.27
CA ARG A 95 -18.47 -15.90 -10.63
C ARG A 95 -17.31 -16.60 -11.36
N ALA A 96 -16.67 -17.53 -10.66
CA ALA A 96 -15.56 -18.30 -11.20
C ALA A 96 -16.07 -19.22 -12.32
N GLY A 97 -15.90 -18.78 -13.58
CA GLY A 97 -16.06 -19.63 -14.78
C GLY A 97 -17.20 -19.25 -15.74
N GLU A 98 -18.23 -18.52 -15.34
CA GLU A 98 -19.45 -18.43 -16.19
C GLU A 98 -19.64 -17.12 -16.97
N ASP A 99 -19.02 -15.97 -16.63
CA ASP A 99 -19.14 -14.74 -17.44
C ASP A 99 -17.98 -13.75 -17.21
N GLY A 100 -16.73 -14.19 -17.43
CA GLY A 100 -15.53 -13.34 -17.38
C GLY A 100 -14.66 -13.45 -16.12
N GLY A 101 -14.95 -14.37 -15.20
CA GLY A 101 -14.00 -14.88 -14.19
C GLY A 101 -13.26 -13.85 -13.32
N TRP A 102 -12.14 -14.27 -12.71
CA TRP A 102 -11.29 -13.48 -11.82
C TRP A 102 -10.84 -12.12 -12.41
N SER A 103 -10.83 -11.98 -13.74
CA SER A 103 -10.47 -10.73 -14.43
C SER A 103 -11.42 -9.56 -14.12
N LYS A 104 -12.66 -9.84 -13.72
CA LYS A 104 -13.67 -8.82 -13.34
C LYS A 104 -13.66 -8.48 -11.84
N GLN A 105 -12.71 -9.02 -11.06
CA GLN A 105 -12.52 -8.69 -9.65
C GLN A 105 -11.65 -7.44 -9.51
N ASN A 106 -12.31 -6.28 -9.50
CA ASN A 106 -11.66 -4.98 -9.31
C ASN A 106 -11.62 -4.59 -7.82
N LEU A 107 -10.96 -3.47 -7.51
CA LEU A 107 -10.82 -2.97 -6.14
C LEU A 107 -12.18 -2.85 -5.43
N GLN A 108 -13.20 -2.34 -6.11
CA GLN A 108 -14.53 -2.16 -5.52
C GLN A 108 -15.14 -3.49 -5.08
N LYS A 109 -15.03 -4.54 -5.90
CA LYS A 109 -15.49 -5.88 -5.51
C LYS A 109 -14.63 -6.48 -4.42
N ASN A 110 -13.30 -6.34 -4.49
CA ASN A 110 -12.44 -6.87 -3.42
C ASN A 110 -12.75 -6.21 -2.06
N LEU A 111 -13.06 -4.92 -2.07
CA LEU A 111 -13.49 -4.17 -0.88
C LEU A 111 -14.87 -4.57 -0.40
N ALA A 112 -15.82 -4.72 -1.32
CA ALA A 112 -17.17 -5.15 -0.99
C ALA A 112 -17.17 -6.57 -0.40
N ALA A 113 -16.36 -7.50 -0.92
CA ALA A 113 -16.20 -8.85 -0.36
C ALA A 113 -15.70 -8.81 1.10
N PHE A 114 -14.78 -7.90 1.42
CA PHE A 114 -14.29 -7.70 2.77
C PHE A 114 -15.41 -7.18 3.70
N ILE A 115 -16.16 -6.17 3.24
CA ILE A 115 -17.24 -5.55 4.00
C ILE A 115 -18.40 -6.53 4.22
N GLU A 116 -18.88 -7.16 3.15
CA GLU A 116 -19.97 -8.13 3.16
C GLU A 116 -19.58 -9.37 3.97
N GLY A 117 -18.39 -9.92 3.73
CA GLY A 117 -17.90 -11.06 4.48
C GLY A 117 -17.77 -10.77 5.97
N GLY A 118 -17.22 -9.61 6.35
CA GLY A 118 -17.13 -9.18 7.73
C GLY A 118 -18.51 -8.94 8.38
N ALA A 119 -19.43 -8.30 7.66
CA ALA A 119 -20.79 -8.06 8.12
C ALA A 119 -21.56 -9.37 8.40
N ASN A 120 -21.31 -10.42 7.61
CA ASN A 120 -21.93 -11.72 7.81
C ASN A 120 -21.52 -12.37 9.12
N PHE A 121 -20.26 -12.23 9.54
CA PHE A 121 -19.82 -12.69 10.88
C PHE A 121 -20.46 -11.88 11.99
N LEU A 122 -20.49 -10.55 11.86
CA LEU A 122 -21.14 -9.69 12.84
C LEU A 122 -22.62 -10.07 12.99
N THR A 123 -23.27 -10.41 11.87
CA THR A 123 -24.66 -10.88 11.88
C THR A 123 -24.83 -12.23 12.58
N ALA A 124 -23.89 -13.16 12.40
CA ALA A 124 -23.91 -14.44 13.09
C ALA A 124 -23.79 -14.33 14.62
N ILE A 125 -23.15 -13.27 15.14
CA ILE A 125 -23.06 -12.99 16.58
C ILE A 125 -24.16 -12.04 17.09
N GLY A 126 -25.17 -11.75 16.27
CA GLY A 126 -26.37 -11.00 16.66
C GLY A 126 -26.40 -9.52 16.28
N VAL A 127 -25.41 -9.00 15.56
CA VAL A 127 -25.44 -7.61 15.06
C VAL A 127 -26.36 -7.51 13.84
N PRO A 128 -27.32 -6.59 13.78
CA PRO A 128 -28.16 -6.43 12.59
C PRO A 128 -27.33 -6.20 11.32
N LEU A 129 -27.69 -6.86 10.20
CA LEU A 129 -26.90 -6.84 8.95
C LEU A 129 -26.53 -5.43 8.48
N LYS A 130 -27.49 -4.51 8.46
CA LYS A 130 -27.26 -3.11 8.07
C LYS A 130 -26.22 -2.42 8.96
N LEU A 131 -26.25 -2.69 10.26
CA LEU A 131 -25.27 -2.18 11.21
C LEU A 131 -23.91 -2.85 11.01
N GLY A 132 -23.88 -4.17 10.79
CA GLY A 132 -22.66 -4.92 10.51
C GLY A 132 -21.91 -4.40 9.28
N VAL A 133 -22.64 -4.17 8.18
CA VAL A 133 -22.08 -3.54 6.96
C VAL A 133 -21.54 -2.15 7.27
N GLY A 134 -22.30 -1.33 8.02
CA GLY A 134 -21.88 0.01 8.43
C GLY A 134 -20.57 0.00 9.23
N ILE A 135 -20.45 -0.87 10.23
CA ILE A 135 -19.25 -0.99 11.08
C ILE A 135 -18.02 -1.34 10.23
N VAL A 136 -18.11 -2.38 9.39
CA VAL A 136 -16.96 -2.81 8.59
C VAL A 136 -16.61 -1.79 7.51
N ALA A 137 -17.62 -1.15 6.90
CA ALA A 137 -17.39 -0.08 5.93
C ALA A 137 -16.70 1.15 6.55
N VAL A 138 -17.11 1.58 7.75
CA VAL A 138 -16.46 2.68 8.48
C VAL A 138 -15.04 2.30 8.88
N LEU A 139 -14.80 1.05 9.32
CA LEU A 139 -13.45 0.56 9.62
C LEU A 139 -12.53 0.68 8.41
N VAL A 140 -12.99 0.20 7.25
CA VAL A 140 -12.25 0.29 5.98
C VAL A 140 -12.01 1.74 5.56
N ALA A 141 -13.03 2.59 5.65
CA ALA A 141 -12.92 4.00 5.29
C ALA A 141 -11.95 4.75 6.21
N SER A 142 -11.97 4.45 7.51
CA SER A 142 -11.07 5.05 8.51
C SER A 142 -9.63 4.61 8.29
N PHE A 143 -9.41 3.34 7.93
CA PHE A 143 -8.10 2.83 7.53
C PHE A 143 -7.56 3.56 6.30
N ALA A 144 -8.41 3.74 5.27
CA ALA A 144 -8.04 4.48 4.06
C ALA A 144 -7.72 5.95 4.36
N ALA A 145 -8.53 6.62 5.19
CA ALA A 145 -8.32 8.01 5.59
C ALA A 145 -7.01 8.20 6.36
N THR A 146 -6.71 7.32 7.31
CA THR A 146 -5.46 7.35 8.09
C THR A 146 -4.23 7.12 7.18
N THR A 147 -4.37 6.21 6.22
CA THR A 147 -3.31 5.95 5.22
C THR A 147 -3.10 7.17 4.31
N LEU A 148 -4.18 7.85 3.91
CA LEU A 148 -4.12 9.07 3.09
C LEU A 148 -3.40 10.22 3.82
N ASP A 149 -3.69 10.44 5.10
CA ASP A 149 -2.98 11.42 5.93
C ASP A 149 -1.47 11.11 5.98
N THR A 150 -1.12 9.86 6.25
CA THR A 150 0.29 9.43 6.28
C THR A 150 0.97 9.57 4.92
N ALA A 151 0.29 9.19 3.83
CA ALA A 151 0.83 9.26 2.48
C ALA A 151 1.06 10.70 2.02
N THR A 152 0.11 11.61 2.26
CA THR A 152 0.26 13.03 1.92
C THR A 152 1.39 13.68 2.71
N ARG A 153 1.56 13.31 3.99
CA ARG A 153 2.69 13.74 4.82
C ARG A 153 4.03 13.23 4.28
N LEU A 154 4.13 11.96 3.90
CA LEU A 154 5.35 11.39 3.32
C LEU A 154 5.68 12.01 1.96
N GLN A 155 4.68 12.22 1.11
CA GLN A 155 4.86 12.87 -0.19
C GLN A 155 5.41 14.29 -0.03
N ARG A 156 4.94 15.04 0.98
CA ARG A 156 5.52 16.33 1.33
C ARG A 156 7.00 16.23 1.68
N TYR A 157 7.40 15.25 2.50
CA TYR A 157 8.83 15.07 2.84
C TYR A 157 9.67 14.77 1.61
N VAL A 158 9.19 13.90 0.71
CA VAL A 158 9.86 13.61 -0.56
C VAL A 158 10.01 14.87 -1.42
N ILE A 159 8.98 15.71 -1.51
CA ILE A 159 9.02 16.98 -2.26
C ILE A 159 10.03 17.97 -1.64
N GLN A 160 10.11 18.03 -0.31
CA GLN A 160 11.06 18.90 0.39
C GLN A 160 12.51 18.42 0.20
N GLU A 161 12.73 17.10 0.27
CA GLU A 161 14.04 16.48 0.04
C GLU A 161 14.49 16.68 -1.41
N LEU A 162 13.61 16.43 -2.38
CA LEU A 162 13.89 16.69 -3.80
C LEU A 162 14.17 18.18 -4.07
N GLY A 163 13.39 19.06 -3.44
CA GLY A 163 13.62 20.51 -3.50
C GLY A 163 14.96 20.94 -2.93
N GLY A 164 15.40 20.30 -1.85
CA GLY A 164 16.73 20.50 -1.28
C GLY A 164 17.83 20.12 -2.25
N SER A 165 17.73 18.92 -2.86
CA SER A 165 18.72 18.40 -3.81
C SER A 165 18.79 19.20 -5.11
N LEU A 166 17.63 19.66 -5.61
CA LEU A 166 17.52 20.42 -6.86
C LEU A 166 17.57 21.95 -6.67
N HIS A 167 17.79 22.43 -5.43
CA HIS A 167 17.76 23.85 -5.07
C HIS A 167 16.46 24.60 -5.46
N LEU A 168 15.32 23.89 -5.43
CA LEU A 168 14.00 24.47 -5.73
C LEU A 168 13.35 25.10 -4.48
N PRO A 169 12.43 26.07 -4.64
CA PRO A 169 11.76 26.76 -3.54
C PRO A 169 10.68 25.90 -2.83
N THR A 170 10.74 24.58 -2.93
CA THR A 170 9.80 23.65 -2.27
C THR A 170 10.22 23.25 -0.85
N LYS A 171 11.24 23.91 -0.26
CA LYS A 171 11.60 23.72 1.16
C LYS A 171 10.48 24.14 2.11
N ASN A 172 9.67 25.14 1.73
CA ASN A 172 8.56 25.63 2.53
C ASN A 172 7.48 24.54 2.70
N LYS A 173 7.14 24.20 3.95
CA LYS A 173 6.15 23.18 4.28
C LYS A 173 4.79 23.41 3.60
N TYR A 174 4.37 24.67 3.45
CA TYR A 174 3.07 25.00 2.85
C TYR A 174 3.10 24.76 1.35
N VAL A 175 4.16 25.21 0.65
CA VAL A 175 4.34 24.97 -0.79
C VAL A 175 4.42 23.47 -1.09
N ALA A 176 5.22 22.72 -0.32
CA ALA A 176 5.34 21.27 -0.49
C ALA A 176 4.03 20.53 -0.20
N THR A 177 3.27 20.96 0.80
CA THR A 177 1.95 20.36 1.11
C THR A 177 0.94 20.67 0.01
N SER A 178 0.87 21.93 -0.44
CA SER A 178 -0.02 22.33 -1.53
C SER A 178 0.31 21.59 -2.82
N LEU A 179 1.58 21.36 -3.12
CA LEU A 179 1.99 20.55 -4.27
C LEU A 179 1.61 19.07 -4.09
N ALA A 180 1.85 18.48 -2.92
CA ALA A 180 1.49 17.08 -2.64
C ALA A 180 -0.02 16.85 -2.81
N VAL A 181 -0.84 17.65 -2.11
CA VAL A 181 -2.30 17.57 -2.15
C VAL A 181 -2.83 17.97 -3.52
N GLY A 182 -2.25 18.99 -4.14
CA GLY A 182 -2.65 19.48 -5.46
C GLY A 182 -2.43 18.46 -6.56
N VAL A 183 -1.27 17.81 -6.62
CA VAL A 183 -0.99 16.75 -7.60
C VAL A 183 -1.89 15.54 -7.37
N GLY A 184 -2.00 15.07 -6.12
CA GLY A 184 -2.87 13.94 -5.79
C GLY A 184 -4.34 14.21 -6.09
N GLY A 185 -4.83 15.39 -5.71
CA GLY A 185 -6.19 15.85 -5.97
C GLY A 185 -6.47 16.04 -7.47
N ALA A 186 -5.53 16.61 -8.22
CA ALA A 186 -5.68 16.78 -9.66
C ALA A 186 -5.79 15.43 -10.38
N ILE A 187 -4.96 14.45 -10.01
CA ILE A 187 -5.08 13.09 -10.55
C ILE A 187 -6.42 12.48 -10.16
N ALA A 188 -6.82 12.58 -8.89
CA ALA A 188 -8.08 12.00 -8.40
C ALA A 188 -9.32 12.58 -9.11
N ILE A 189 -9.32 13.88 -9.40
CA ILE A 189 -10.47 14.60 -9.97
C ILE A 189 -10.48 14.56 -11.50
N PHE A 190 -9.34 14.79 -12.15
CA PHE A 190 -9.27 15.08 -13.58
C PHE A 190 -8.71 13.96 -14.46
N ALA A 191 -8.04 12.94 -13.88
CA ALA A 191 -7.40 11.91 -14.72
C ALA A 191 -8.37 10.88 -15.32
N GLY A 192 -9.62 10.82 -14.86
CA GLY A 192 -10.59 9.84 -15.37
C GLY A 192 -11.97 10.43 -15.68
N ASP A 193 -12.82 9.62 -16.33
CA ASP A 193 -14.12 10.04 -16.86
C ASP A 193 -15.09 10.59 -15.80
N LYS A 194 -14.85 10.26 -14.53
CA LYS A 194 -15.63 10.71 -13.37
C LYS A 194 -14.70 11.15 -12.24
N PRO A 195 -15.08 12.16 -11.44
CA PRO A 195 -14.34 12.50 -10.23
C PRO A 195 -14.16 11.28 -9.32
N GLY A 196 -12.94 11.03 -8.87
CA GLY A 196 -12.55 9.86 -8.07
C GLY A 196 -12.11 8.64 -8.89
N ALA A 197 -12.29 8.64 -10.21
CA ALA A 197 -11.85 7.52 -11.06
C ALA A 197 -10.34 7.52 -11.32
N GLY A 198 -9.67 8.67 -11.23
CA GLY A 198 -8.24 8.78 -11.56
C GLY A 198 -7.33 7.94 -10.67
N GLY A 199 -7.64 7.79 -9.38
CA GLY A 199 -6.88 6.91 -8.49
C GLY A 199 -6.98 5.42 -8.88
N LEU A 200 -8.12 5.00 -9.43
CA LEU A 200 -8.34 3.63 -9.89
C LEU A 200 -7.58 3.33 -11.18
N MET A 201 -7.28 4.35 -11.99
CA MET A 201 -6.48 4.19 -13.21
C MET A 201 -5.02 3.84 -12.89
N LEU A 202 -4.45 4.38 -11.81
CA LEU A 202 -3.08 4.09 -11.38
C LEU A 202 -2.97 2.83 -10.51
N TRP A 203 -4.09 2.23 -10.12
CA TRP A 203 -4.13 1.03 -9.28
C TRP A 203 -3.23 -0.12 -9.79
N PRO A 204 -3.16 -0.42 -11.10
CA PRO A 204 -2.26 -1.46 -11.61
C PRO A 204 -0.77 -1.22 -11.29
N LEU A 205 -0.33 0.04 -11.19
CA LEU A 205 1.06 0.37 -10.85
C LEU A 205 1.35 0.18 -9.35
N PHE A 206 0.34 0.34 -8.49
CA PHE A 206 0.51 0.36 -7.04
C PHE A 206 1.28 -0.87 -6.52
N GLY A 207 0.88 -2.06 -6.97
CA GLY A 207 1.50 -3.31 -6.54
C GLY A 207 2.98 -3.37 -6.92
N ALA A 208 3.28 -3.12 -8.21
CA ALA A 208 4.63 -3.21 -8.72
C ALA A 208 5.56 -2.13 -8.13
N THR A 209 5.12 -0.87 -8.07
CA THR A 209 5.91 0.22 -7.46
C THR A 209 6.18 -0.03 -5.98
N ASN A 210 5.19 -0.53 -5.22
CA ASN A 210 5.38 -0.84 -3.81
C ASN A 210 6.41 -1.95 -3.59
N GLN A 211 6.49 -2.95 -4.48
CA GLN A 211 7.52 -3.98 -4.38
C GLN A 211 8.91 -3.49 -4.77
N LEU A 212 9.00 -2.60 -5.76
CA LEU A 212 10.29 -1.98 -6.14
C LEU A 212 10.85 -1.10 -5.02
N LEU A 213 9.99 -0.38 -4.29
CA LEU A 213 10.40 0.36 -3.08
C LEU A 213 10.89 -0.57 -1.96
N ALA A 214 10.27 -1.75 -1.80
CA ALA A 214 10.79 -2.78 -0.87
C ALA A 214 12.16 -3.29 -1.33
N GLY A 215 12.33 -3.52 -2.64
CA GLY A 215 13.59 -3.90 -3.26
C GLY A 215 14.70 -2.87 -2.99
N LEU A 216 14.41 -1.57 -3.13
CA LEU A 216 15.32 -0.48 -2.79
C LEU A 216 15.77 -0.55 -1.32
N ALA A 217 14.83 -0.73 -0.39
CA ALA A 217 15.15 -0.79 1.03
C ALA A 217 16.04 -2.01 1.36
N MET A 218 15.73 -3.18 0.80
CA MET A 218 16.58 -4.36 0.99
C MET A 218 17.95 -4.21 0.32
N MET A 219 18.03 -3.51 -0.80
CA MET A 219 19.31 -3.18 -1.45
C MET A 219 20.16 -2.30 -0.54
N VAL A 220 19.60 -1.22 0.03
CA VAL A 220 20.31 -0.37 0.99
C VAL A 220 20.77 -1.18 2.21
N ALA A 221 19.92 -2.04 2.76
CA ALA A 221 20.29 -2.92 3.86
C ALA A 221 21.37 -3.96 3.47
N THR A 222 21.36 -4.45 2.23
CA THR A 222 22.42 -5.32 1.69
C THR A 222 23.76 -4.58 1.64
N PHE A 223 23.78 -3.34 1.13
CA PHE A 223 24.97 -2.50 1.14
C PHE A 223 25.44 -2.18 2.55
N TYR A 224 24.53 -1.91 3.48
CA TYR A 224 24.86 -1.65 4.88
C TYR A 224 25.65 -2.81 5.52
N LEU A 225 25.21 -4.06 5.29
CA LEU A 225 25.90 -5.27 5.77
C LEU A 225 27.22 -5.51 5.02
N TRP A 226 27.22 -5.27 3.70
CA TRP A 226 28.39 -5.42 2.85
C TRP A 226 29.54 -4.48 3.27
N ARG A 227 29.23 -3.21 3.58
CA ARG A 227 30.19 -2.23 4.12
C ARG A 227 30.85 -2.71 5.41
N ARG A 228 30.14 -3.46 6.24
CA ARG A 228 30.58 -3.98 7.56
C ARG A 228 31.20 -5.37 7.50
N ASN A 229 31.45 -5.93 6.31
CA ASN A 229 31.93 -7.30 6.12
C ASN A 229 31.08 -8.36 6.85
N LYS A 230 29.76 -8.15 6.93
CA LYS A 230 28.81 -9.12 7.48
C LYS A 230 28.25 -10.02 6.37
N THR A 231 27.70 -11.17 6.76
CA THR A 231 27.05 -12.10 5.83
C THR A 231 25.87 -11.41 5.14
N ILE A 232 25.81 -11.46 3.81
CA ILE A 232 24.78 -10.80 3.00
C ILE A 232 23.84 -11.76 2.26
N ALA A 233 24.18 -13.05 2.16
CA ALA A 233 23.50 -13.99 1.27
C ALA A 233 21.99 -14.08 1.54
N PHE A 234 21.59 -14.08 2.82
CA PHE A 234 20.19 -14.16 3.24
C PHE A 234 19.34 -12.94 2.84
N LEU A 235 19.98 -11.80 2.53
CA LEU A 235 19.30 -10.56 2.15
C LEU A 235 19.47 -10.23 0.66
N ALA A 236 20.66 -10.50 0.11
CA ALA A 236 20.98 -10.24 -1.29
C ALA A 236 20.12 -11.08 -2.24
N ILE A 237 19.86 -12.36 -1.92
CA ILE A 237 19.01 -13.22 -2.74
C ILE A 237 17.57 -12.67 -2.81
N PRO A 238 16.87 -12.42 -1.67
CA PRO A 238 15.57 -11.74 -1.71
C PRO A 238 15.58 -10.38 -2.40
N THR A 239 16.65 -9.59 -2.26
CA THR A 239 16.78 -8.28 -2.92
C THR A 239 16.76 -8.43 -4.43
N LEU A 240 17.55 -9.36 -4.98
CA LEU A 240 17.58 -9.61 -6.42
C LEU A 240 16.22 -10.05 -6.94
N LEU A 241 15.56 -10.98 -6.24
CA LEU A 241 14.22 -11.45 -6.62
C LEU A 241 13.18 -10.32 -6.58
N MET A 242 13.16 -9.53 -5.51
CA MET A 242 12.21 -8.42 -5.36
C MET A 242 12.48 -7.25 -6.28
N MET A 243 13.71 -7.11 -6.78
CA MET A 243 13.99 -6.16 -7.84
C MET A 243 13.61 -6.73 -9.21
N MET A 244 13.88 -8.00 -9.52
CA MET A 244 13.64 -8.55 -10.86
C MET A 244 12.16 -8.85 -11.15
N VAL A 245 11.45 -9.53 -10.23
CA VAL A 245 10.09 -10.04 -10.49
C VAL A 245 9.08 -8.91 -10.76
N PRO A 246 9.01 -7.83 -9.97
CA PRO A 246 8.09 -6.72 -10.26
C PRO A 246 8.44 -5.98 -11.56
N GLY A 247 9.72 -5.85 -11.89
CA GLY A 247 10.16 -5.27 -13.15
C GLY A 247 9.72 -6.10 -14.35
N TRP A 248 9.85 -7.43 -14.26
CA TRP A 248 9.33 -8.33 -15.29
C TRP A 248 7.81 -8.24 -15.41
N ALA A 249 7.07 -8.34 -14.31
CA ALA A 249 5.61 -8.23 -14.32
C ALA A 249 5.13 -6.91 -14.92
N MET A 250 5.76 -5.79 -14.56
CA MET A 250 5.44 -4.48 -15.11
C MET A 250 5.78 -4.38 -16.60
N THR A 251 6.89 -4.97 -17.04
CA THR A 251 7.25 -5.04 -18.47
C THR A 251 6.21 -5.85 -19.26
N TYR A 252 5.75 -6.96 -18.70
CA TYR A 252 4.72 -7.79 -19.32
C TYR A 252 3.40 -7.01 -19.47
N ASP A 253 2.94 -6.33 -18.42
CA ASP A 253 1.74 -5.49 -18.48
C ASP A 253 1.92 -4.30 -19.43
N LEU A 254 3.09 -3.67 -19.45
CA LEU A 254 3.39 -2.56 -20.34
C LEU A 254 3.26 -2.96 -21.81
N VAL A 255 3.87 -4.08 -22.20
CA VAL A 255 3.93 -4.56 -23.59
C VAL A 255 2.62 -5.21 -24.04
N ASN A 256 1.97 -6.01 -23.19
CA ASN A 256 0.81 -6.81 -23.60
C ASN A 256 -0.53 -6.15 -23.28
N ASN A 257 -0.58 -5.17 -22.38
CA ASN A 257 -1.83 -4.61 -21.87
C ASN A 257 -1.88 -3.07 -22.02
N TRP A 258 -0.88 -2.32 -21.57
CA TRP A 258 -1.00 -0.86 -21.47
C TRP A 258 -0.72 -0.13 -22.78
N ILE A 259 0.38 -0.45 -23.47
CA ILE A 259 0.71 0.17 -24.77
C ILE A 259 -0.32 -0.20 -25.83
N PRO A 260 -0.68 -1.49 -26.06
CA PRO A 260 -1.62 -1.86 -27.11
C PRO A 260 -3.03 -1.31 -26.90
N GLN A 261 -3.45 -1.13 -25.64
CA GLN A 261 -4.78 -0.59 -25.31
C GLN A 261 -4.80 0.94 -25.18
N GLY A 262 -3.71 1.63 -25.53
CA GLY A 262 -3.64 3.10 -25.48
C GLY A 262 -3.72 3.70 -24.08
N LYS A 263 -3.33 2.96 -23.02
CA LYS A 263 -3.33 3.44 -21.63
C LYS A 263 -2.11 4.34 -21.36
N ILE A 264 -2.08 5.51 -21.99
CA ILE A 264 -0.92 6.42 -22.04
C ILE A 264 -0.37 6.73 -20.64
N LEU A 265 -1.24 7.07 -19.68
CA LEU A 265 -0.82 7.42 -18.32
C LEU A 265 -0.03 6.29 -17.65
N LEU A 266 -0.54 5.06 -17.70
CA LEU A 266 0.11 3.87 -17.14
C LEU A 266 1.43 3.58 -17.87
N SER A 267 1.47 3.73 -19.19
CA SER A 267 2.66 3.49 -19.98
C SER A 267 3.79 4.47 -19.64
N ILE A 268 3.48 5.77 -19.49
CA ILE A 268 4.48 6.79 -19.14
C ILE A 268 5.08 6.51 -17.76
N PHE A 269 4.25 6.30 -16.74
CA PHE A 269 4.73 5.99 -15.40
C PHE A 269 5.48 4.65 -15.35
N GLY A 270 4.99 3.63 -16.05
CA GLY A 270 5.63 2.32 -16.13
C GLY A 270 7.03 2.38 -16.72
N ILE A 271 7.20 3.08 -17.86
CA ILE A 271 8.51 3.29 -18.48
C ILE A 271 9.44 4.07 -17.55
N GLY A 272 8.95 5.13 -16.91
CA GLY A 272 9.74 5.92 -15.97
C GLY A 272 10.22 5.10 -14.77
N ILE A 273 9.34 4.28 -14.18
CA ILE A 273 9.68 3.42 -13.05
C ILE A 273 10.69 2.34 -13.45
N LEU A 274 10.52 1.69 -14.61
CA LEU A 274 11.48 0.71 -15.13
C LEU A 274 12.84 1.36 -15.42
N GLY A 275 12.86 2.59 -15.94
CA GLY A 275 14.09 3.35 -16.14
C GLY A 275 14.83 3.64 -14.83
N LEU A 276 14.12 4.10 -13.80
CA LEU A 276 14.69 4.32 -12.46
C LEU A 276 15.21 3.02 -11.85
N GLN A 277 14.47 1.93 -12.00
CA GLN A 277 14.87 0.62 -11.54
C GLN A 277 16.16 0.14 -12.22
N ALA A 278 16.26 0.28 -13.55
CA ALA A 278 17.45 -0.06 -14.31
C ALA A 278 18.66 0.79 -13.86
N TRP A 279 18.45 2.10 -13.67
CA TRP A 279 19.49 2.98 -13.15
C TRP A 279 19.98 2.50 -11.77
N MET A 280 19.08 2.18 -10.85
CA MET A 280 19.47 1.67 -9.54
C MET A 280 20.31 0.39 -9.60
N PHE A 281 20.00 -0.53 -10.52
CA PHE A 281 20.84 -1.73 -10.74
C PHE A 281 22.25 -1.37 -11.20
N VAL A 282 22.36 -0.40 -12.11
CA VAL A 282 23.66 0.07 -12.60
C VAL A 282 24.46 0.69 -11.46
N GLU A 283 23.87 1.60 -10.67
CA GLU A 283 24.54 2.22 -9.51
C GLU A 283 24.99 1.18 -8.49
N ALA A 284 24.13 0.21 -8.16
CA ALA A 284 24.47 -0.87 -7.26
C ALA A 284 25.67 -1.68 -7.80
N ALA A 285 25.68 -2.04 -9.07
CA ALA A 285 26.78 -2.78 -9.67
C ALA A 285 28.10 -2.00 -9.64
N LEU A 286 28.07 -0.69 -9.94
CA LEU A 286 29.24 0.19 -9.92
C LEU A 286 29.83 0.36 -8.52
N VAL A 287 28.96 0.49 -7.50
CA VAL A 287 29.36 0.73 -6.11
C VAL A 287 29.74 -0.55 -5.38
N TRP A 288 29.27 -1.72 -5.84
CA TRP A 288 29.42 -3.02 -5.16
C TRP A 288 30.83 -3.29 -4.65
N ARG A 289 31.85 -3.18 -5.51
CA ARG A 289 33.25 -3.44 -5.12
C ARG A 289 33.83 -2.36 -4.22
N ARG A 290 33.42 -1.11 -4.41
CA ARG A 290 33.97 0.07 -3.71
C ARG A 290 33.42 0.24 -2.31
N ALA A 291 32.20 -0.22 -2.05
CA ALA A 291 31.57 -0.05 -0.75
C ALA A 291 32.16 -0.94 0.35
N ARG A 292 32.79 -2.07 0.01
CA ARG A 292 33.23 -3.05 1.01
C ARG A 292 34.28 -2.46 1.94
N GLY A 293 34.02 -2.49 3.25
CA GLY A 293 34.94 -1.99 4.28
C GLY A 293 34.94 -0.46 4.47
N VAL A 294 34.14 0.29 3.72
CA VAL A 294 34.02 1.75 3.89
C VAL A 294 33.00 2.02 4.99
N LEU A 295 33.43 2.44 6.19
CA LEU A 295 32.52 2.80 7.29
C LEU A 295 32.09 4.27 7.20
N GLU A 296 30.97 4.63 7.82
CA GLU A 296 30.55 6.04 7.92
C GLU A 296 31.55 6.83 8.78
N PRO A 297 31.79 8.13 8.47
CA PRO A 297 32.56 9.00 9.37
C PRO A 297 31.91 9.02 10.76
N GLN A 298 32.71 8.94 11.83
CA GLN A 298 32.17 9.10 13.18
C GLN A 298 31.62 10.53 13.32
N LEU A 299 30.33 10.62 13.67
CA LEU A 299 29.70 11.90 13.98
C LEU A 299 30.36 12.48 15.24
N GLU A 300 30.51 13.81 15.27
CA GLU A 300 30.96 14.51 16.47
C GLU A 300 29.99 14.22 17.63
N PRO A 301 30.49 14.05 18.86
CA PRO A 301 29.63 13.84 20.01
C PRO A 301 28.63 14.99 20.12
N LEU A 302 27.35 14.67 20.35
CA LEU A 302 26.35 15.70 20.63
C LEU A 302 26.83 16.57 21.80
N PRO A 303 26.73 17.91 21.72
CA PRO A 303 27.08 18.76 22.83
C PRO A 303 26.27 18.31 24.05
N GLY A 304 26.96 18.17 25.19
CA GLY A 304 26.36 17.71 26.43
C GLY A 304 25.13 18.52 26.83
N PRO A 305 24.28 17.98 27.73
CA PRO A 305 23.06 18.66 28.14
C PRO A 305 23.38 20.10 28.57
N ILE A 306 22.70 21.07 27.97
CA ILE A 306 22.76 22.46 28.41
C ILE A 306 22.05 22.49 29.76
N ILE A 307 22.82 22.32 30.83
CA ILE A 307 22.36 22.57 32.20
C ILE A 307 22.16 24.08 32.28
N LYS A 308 20.95 24.55 31.93
CA LYS A 308 20.55 25.91 32.28
C LYS A 308 20.50 25.97 33.81
N PRO A 309 21.30 26.82 34.47
CA PRO A 309 21.13 27.02 35.89
C PRO A 309 19.70 27.52 36.12
N LEU A 310 18.97 26.81 36.99
CA LEU A 310 17.72 27.31 37.52
C LEU A 310 18.05 28.66 38.17
N ILE A 311 17.48 29.72 37.60
CA ILE A 311 17.59 31.08 38.11
C ILE A 311 17.11 31.03 39.56
N SER A 312 18.02 31.34 40.49
CA SER A 312 17.80 31.47 41.92
C SER A 312 16.94 32.69 42.24
#